data_AF-A0A7C3H0X8-F1
#
_entry.id   AF-A0A7C3H0X8-F1
#
_cell.length_a   1.000
_cell.length_b   1.000
_cell.length_c   1.000
_cell.angle_alpha   90.00
_cell.angle_beta   90.00
_cell.angle_gamma   90.00
#
_symmetry.space_group_name_H-M   'P 1'
#
loop_
_entity.id
_entity.type
_entity.pdbx_description
1 polymer ?
#
loop_
_entity_poly.entity_id
_entity_poly.type
_entity_poly.pdbx_seq_one_letter_code
_entity_poly.pdbx_strand_id
1 'polypeptide(L)'
;MIMFKRNKKRIMAFAGLVNLVLIYLMPSLGFALDVSSLQLNSALNQVLDARIELLSLEQETSGLTVSLAPEMSYAERGIEYPPILKDVELSIEVSANGLAYI
;
A
#
# COMPACT_ATOMS: atom_id res chain seq x y z
N MET A 1 14.41 5.64 56.40
CA MET A 1 14.37 4.96 55.08
C MET A 1 13.13 5.36 54.26
N ILE A 2 12.95 6.64 53.94
CA ILE A 2 11.73 7.14 53.23
C ILE A 2 12.09 8.02 52.01
N MET A 3 13.26 8.68 51.98
CA MET A 3 13.65 9.56 50.87
C MET A 3 13.99 8.84 49.55
N PHE A 4 14.47 7.59 49.58
CA PHE A 4 14.86 6.86 48.35
C PHE A 4 13.67 6.38 47.50
N LYS A 5 12.48 6.20 48.12
CA LYS A 5 11.27 5.69 47.47
C LYS A 5 10.61 6.74 46.55
N ARG A 6 10.83 8.04 46.82
CA ARG A 6 10.22 9.16 46.07
C ARG A 6 10.85 9.37 44.70
N ASN A 7 12.15 9.10 44.54
CA ASN A 7 12.85 9.23 43.25
C ASN A 7 12.49 8.10 42.28
N LYS A 8 12.31 6.86 42.76
CA LYS A 8 11.86 5.73 41.92
C LYS A 8 10.48 5.96 41.30
N LYS A 9 9.55 6.62 42.02
CA LYS A 9 8.23 6.97 41.48
C LYS A 9 8.31 8.01 40.36
N ARG A 10 9.19 9.01 40.47
CA ARG A 10 9.41 10.02 39.43
C ARG A 10 10.05 9.41 38.18
N ILE A 11 10.97 8.47 38.36
CA ILE A 11 11.60 7.73 37.25
C ILE A 11 10.58 6.84 36.54
N MET A 12 9.70 6.14 37.28
CA MET A 12 8.62 5.36 36.67
C MET A 12 7.59 6.23 35.93
N ALA A 13 7.23 7.39 36.49
CA ALA A 13 6.32 8.33 35.83
C ALA A 13 6.94 8.91 34.54
N PHE A 14 8.23 9.23 34.57
CA PHE A 14 8.97 9.71 33.40
C PHE A 14 9.09 8.62 32.33
N ALA A 15 9.42 7.39 32.72
CA ALA A 15 9.48 6.24 31.81
C ALA A 15 8.10 5.95 31.17
N GLY A 16 7.02 6.06 31.94
CA GLY A 16 5.66 5.94 31.42
C GLY A 16 5.31 7.02 30.41
N LEU A 17 5.73 8.27 30.66
CA LEU A 17 5.50 9.40 29.76
C LEU A 17 6.29 9.25 28.44
N VAL A 18 7.54 8.79 28.52
CA VAL A 18 8.36 8.47 27.33
C VAL A 18 7.73 7.36 26.50
N ASN A 19 7.19 6.33 27.14
CA ASN A 19 6.54 5.22 26.45
C ASN A 19 5.25 5.67 25.73
N LEU A 20 4.45 6.52 26.40
CA LEU A 20 3.24 7.10 25.81
C LEU A 20 3.55 7.95 24.57
N VAL A 21 4.62 8.75 24.63
CA VAL A 21 5.08 9.57 23.49
C VAL A 21 5.56 8.68 22.33
N LEU A 22 6.27 7.59 22.62
CA LEU A 22 6.71 6.64 21.60
C LEU A 22 5.53 5.98 20.87
N ILE A 23 4.50 5.54 21.62
CA ILE A 23 3.29 4.92 21.05
C ILE A 23 2.54 5.92 20.16
N TYR A 24 2.47 7.19 20.59
CA TYR A 24 1.80 8.24 19.82
C TYR A 24 2.55 8.61 18.53
N LEU A 25 3.87 8.42 18.49
CA LEU A 25 4.69 8.67 17.29
C LEU A 25 4.77 7.48 16.32
N MET A 26 4.38 6.25 16.70
CA MET A 26 4.45 5.09 15.80
C MET A 26 3.63 5.19 14.50
N PRO A 27 2.42 5.77 14.45
CA PRO A 27 1.59 5.70 13.24
C PRO A 27 2.04 6.61 12.09
N SER A 28 3.08 7.44 12.27
CA SER A 28 3.59 8.33 11.21
C SER A 28 4.59 7.67 10.25
N LEU A 29 5.06 6.45 10.57
CA LEU A 29 5.99 5.68 9.72
C LEU A 29 5.29 4.73 8.75
N GLY A 30 3.97 4.85 8.61
CA GLY A 30 3.23 4.17 7.55
C GLY A 30 3.59 4.78 6.21
N PHE A 31 4.56 4.20 5.50
CA PHE A 31 4.72 4.44 4.08
C PHE A 31 3.45 3.97 3.40
N ALA A 32 2.64 4.90 2.91
CA ALA A 32 1.72 4.56 1.84
C ALA A 32 2.63 4.07 0.70
N LEU A 33 2.49 2.80 0.33
CA LEU A 33 2.92 2.38 -0.99
C LEU A 33 2.15 3.29 -1.93
N ASP A 34 2.83 4.26 -2.53
CA ASP A 34 2.25 5.17 -3.51
C ASP A 34 2.01 4.35 -4.77
N VAL A 35 0.99 3.50 -4.70
CA VAL A 35 0.36 2.89 -5.86
C VAL A 35 -0.38 4.05 -6.50
N SER A 36 0.20 4.59 -7.57
CA SER A 36 -0.40 5.58 -8.46
C SER A 36 -1.92 5.43 -8.48
N SER A 37 -2.63 6.53 -8.17
CA SER A 37 -4.10 6.70 -8.20
C SER A 37 -4.91 5.49 -8.70
N LEU A 38 -5.08 4.45 -7.87
CA LEU A 38 -5.97 3.33 -8.20
C LEU A 38 -7.42 3.81 -8.11
N GLN A 39 -8.10 3.85 -9.25
CA GLN A 39 -9.50 4.25 -9.35
C GLN A 39 -10.36 3.00 -9.45
N LEU A 40 -11.18 2.72 -8.43
CA LEU A 40 -12.15 1.62 -8.45
C LEU A 40 -13.52 2.13 -8.89
N ASN A 41 -13.99 1.67 -10.05
CA ASN A 41 -15.26 2.06 -10.65
C ASN A 41 -16.37 1.01 -10.45
N SER A 42 -16.09 -0.07 -9.71
CA SER A 42 -17.04 -1.13 -9.41
C SER A 42 -17.50 -1.11 -7.95
N ALA A 43 -18.80 -1.30 -7.72
CA ALA A 43 -19.38 -1.50 -6.39
C ALA A 43 -19.24 -2.97 -5.92
N LEU A 44 -19.64 -3.22 -4.67
CA LEU A 44 -19.66 -4.58 -4.13
C LEU A 44 -20.57 -5.49 -4.97
N ASN A 45 -20.07 -6.68 -5.31
CA ASN A 45 -20.77 -7.68 -6.14
C ASN A 45 -20.98 -7.25 -7.61
N GLN A 46 -20.16 -6.32 -8.11
CA GLN A 46 -20.05 -6.01 -9.54
C GLN A 46 -18.75 -6.58 -10.12
N VAL A 47 -18.68 -6.70 -11.44
CA VAL A 47 -17.44 -7.03 -12.13
C VAL A 47 -16.39 -5.97 -11.79
N LEU A 48 -15.16 -6.40 -11.51
CA LEU A 48 -14.06 -5.51 -11.16
C LEU A 48 -13.77 -4.57 -12.32
N ASP A 49 -13.92 -3.27 -12.09
CA ASP A 49 -13.45 -2.19 -12.97
C ASP A 49 -12.52 -1.33 -12.12
N ALA A 50 -11.22 -1.48 -12.35
CA ALA A 50 -10.19 -0.72 -11.68
C ALA A 50 -9.23 -0.16 -12.72
N ARG A 51 -8.78 1.07 -12.51
CA ARG A 51 -7.85 1.77 -13.42
C ARG A 51 -6.61 2.20 -12.66
N ILE A 52 -5.45 1.97 -13.27
CA ILE A 52 -4.16 2.41 -12.75
C ILE A 52 -3.51 3.34 -13.79
N GLU A 53 -3.30 4.60 -13.42
CA GLU A 53 -2.71 5.61 -14.30
C GLU A 53 -1.21 5.37 -14.52
N LEU A 54 -0.77 5.42 -15.78
CA LEU A 54 0.61 5.24 -16.19
C LEU A 54 1.33 6.61 -16.26
N LEU A 55 1.99 6.98 -15.15
CA LEU A 55 2.59 8.31 -14.92
C LEU A 55 3.77 8.69 -15.85
N SER A 56 4.17 7.88 -16.82
CA SER A 56 5.38 8.14 -17.65
C SER A 56 5.24 7.80 -19.13
N LEU A 57 4.01 7.64 -19.64
CA LEU A 57 3.78 7.38 -21.05
C LEU A 57 3.25 8.64 -21.71
N GLU A 58 4.16 9.53 -22.11
CA GLU A 58 3.74 10.79 -22.72
C GLU A 58 3.02 10.55 -24.05
N GLN A 59 3.47 9.63 -24.93
CA GLN A 59 2.85 9.50 -26.28
C GLN A 59 2.91 8.12 -26.98
N GLU A 60 3.58 7.09 -26.46
CA GLU A 60 3.58 5.76 -27.11
C GLU A 60 3.28 4.61 -26.15
N THR A 61 2.06 4.08 -26.25
CA THR A 61 1.65 2.80 -25.64
C THR A 61 1.83 1.62 -26.60
N SER A 62 2.16 1.89 -27.87
CA SER A 62 2.34 0.90 -28.93
C SER A 62 3.42 -0.12 -28.58
N GLY A 63 3.02 -1.36 -28.33
CA GLY A 63 3.94 -2.48 -28.04
C GLY A 63 4.17 -2.76 -26.55
N LEU A 64 3.54 -2.02 -25.64
CA LEU A 64 3.55 -2.37 -24.22
C LEU A 64 2.67 -3.58 -23.95
N THR A 65 3.20 -4.53 -23.18
CA THR A 65 2.44 -5.68 -22.70
C THR A 65 2.32 -5.56 -21.19
N VAL A 66 1.09 -5.64 -20.69
CA VAL A 66 0.81 -5.70 -19.26
C VAL A 66 0.39 -7.12 -18.92
N SER A 67 0.93 -7.66 -17.82
CA SER A 67 0.54 -8.96 -17.30
C SER A 67 0.84 -9.04 -15.81
N LEU A 68 0.10 -9.89 -15.10
CA LEU A 68 0.44 -10.25 -13.74
C LEU A 68 1.72 -11.06 -13.72
N ALA A 69 2.50 -10.90 -12.65
CA ALA A 69 3.66 -11.75 -12.45
C ALA A 69 3.25 -13.23 -12.35
N PRO A 70 4.09 -14.18 -12.80
CA PRO A 70 3.81 -15.60 -12.66
C PRO A 70 3.66 -15.99 -11.19
N GLU A 71 2.82 -16.99 -10.89
CA GLU A 71 2.59 -17.53 -9.54
C GLU A 71 3.90 -17.88 -8.80
N MET A 72 4.90 -18.39 -9.53
CA MET A 72 6.23 -18.70 -8.98
C MET A 72 6.92 -17.48 -8.36
N SER A 73 6.77 -16.30 -8.94
CA SER A 73 7.36 -15.05 -8.43
C SER A 73 6.74 -14.56 -7.12
N TYR A 74 5.49 -14.97 -6.83
CA TYR A 74 4.83 -14.71 -5.55
C TYR A 74 5.38 -15.66 -4.48
N ALA A 75 5.49 -16.95 -4.82
CA ALA A 75 6.02 -17.97 -3.93
C ALA A 75 7.47 -17.66 -3.49
N GLU A 76 8.32 -17.19 -4.41
CA GLU A 76 9.69 -16.74 -4.10
C GLU A 76 9.75 -15.63 -3.03
N ARG A 77 8.71 -14.80 -2.94
CA ARG A 77 8.59 -13.71 -1.97
C ARG A 77 7.80 -14.09 -0.72
N GLY A 78 7.37 -15.35 -0.62
CA GLY A 78 6.50 -15.82 0.47
C GLY A 78 5.11 -15.18 0.45
N ILE A 79 4.66 -14.72 -0.72
CA ILE A 79 3.35 -14.10 -0.92
C ILE A 79 2.41 -15.17 -1.50
N GLU A 80 1.21 -15.31 -0.93
CA GLU A 80 0.18 -16.17 -1.49
C GLU A 80 -0.31 -15.60 -2.84
N TYR A 81 -0.52 -16.46 -3.84
CA TYR A 81 -1.16 -16.06 -5.09
C TYR A 81 -2.67 -16.23 -4.98
N PRO A 82 -3.46 -15.15 -4.83
CA PRO A 82 -4.89 -15.26 -4.61
C PRO A 82 -5.59 -15.86 -5.84
N PRO A 83 -6.53 -16.81 -5.69
CA PRO A 83 -7.22 -17.42 -6.82
C PRO A 83 -7.92 -16.43 -7.76
N ILE A 84 -8.41 -15.31 -7.22
CA ILE A 84 -9.08 -14.26 -7.99
C ILE A 84 -8.16 -13.63 -9.05
N LEU A 85 -6.84 -13.64 -8.86
CA LEU A 85 -5.90 -13.12 -9.84
C LEU A 85 -5.85 -13.93 -11.14
N LYS A 86 -6.32 -15.19 -11.12
CA LYS A 86 -6.35 -16.05 -12.32
C LYS A 86 -7.37 -15.57 -13.36
N ASP A 87 -8.40 -14.86 -12.90
CA ASP A 87 -9.51 -14.37 -13.73
C ASP A 87 -9.37 -12.88 -14.04
N VAL A 88 -8.27 -12.23 -13.62
CA VAL A 88 -8.02 -10.81 -13.89
C VAL A 88 -7.49 -10.63 -15.30
N GLU A 89 -8.22 -9.86 -16.10
CA GLU A 89 -7.78 -9.37 -17.40
C GLU A 89 -7.19 -7.96 -17.24
N LEU A 90 -6.08 -7.71 -17.92
CA LEU A 90 -5.40 -6.41 -17.90
C LEU A 90 -5.26 -5.91 -19.34
N SER A 91 -5.64 -4.66 -19.58
CA SER A 91 -5.58 -4.03 -20.89
C SER A 91 -5.06 -2.62 -20.77
N ILE A 92 -4.23 -2.18 -21.71
CA ILE A 92 -3.78 -0.79 -21.73
C ILE A 92 -4.76 0.01 -22.58
N GLU A 93 -5.37 1.03 -22.00
CA GLU A 93 -6.29 1.94 -22.67
C GLU A 93 -5.81 3.38 -22.57
N VAL A 94 -6.18 4.22 -23.55
CA VAL A 94 -5.86 5.64 -23.58
C VAL A 94 -7.15 6.45 -23.49
N SER A 95 -7.25 7.27 -22.46
CA SER A 95 -8.40 8.13 -22.23
C SER A 95 -8.47 9.24 -23.29
N ALA A 96 -9.66 9.81 -23.49
CA ALA A 96 -9.86 10.99 -24.36
C ALA A 96 -8.96 12.18 -24.00
N ASN A 97 -8.46 12.22 -22.75
CA ASN A 97 -7.58 13.26 -22.24
C ASN A 97 -6.09 13.01 -22.55
N GLY A 98 -5.77 11.90 -23.24
CA GLY A 98 -4.39 11.50 -23.59
C GLY A 98 -3.65 10.73 -22.49
N LEU A 99 -4.30 10.41 -21.36
CA LEU A 99 -3.70 9.63 -20.27
C LEU A 99 -3.87 8.13 -20.51
N ALA A 100 -2.78 7.37 -20.36
CA ALA A 100 -2.79 5.92 -20.45
C ALA A 100 -3.10 5.28 -19.09
N TYR A 101 -3.91 4.23 -19.07
CA TYR A 101 -4.24 3.44 -17.89
C TYR A 101 -4.21 1.93 -18.18
N ILE A 102 -4.01 1.14 -17.12
CA ILE A 102 -4.25 -0.30 -17.08
C ILE A 102 -5.62 -0.54 -16.46
#